data_AF-A0A2H3KJG2-F1
#
_entry.id   AF-A0A2H3KJG2-F1
#
_cell.length_a   1.000
_cell.length_b   1.000
_cell.length_c   1.000
_cell.angle_alpha   90.00
_cell.angle_beta   90.00
_cell.angle_gamma   90.00
#
_symmetry.space_group_name_H-M   'P 1'
#
loop_
_entity.id
_entity.type
_entity.pdbx_description
1 polymer ?
#
loop_
_entity_poly.entity_id
_entity_poly.type
_entity_poly.pdbx_seq_one_letter_code
_entity_poly.pdbx_strand_id
1 'polypeptide(L)' 'MQLTIGMKVRAWDDDRACWWDGEVEFINADEQMVEVTIYNGDHPRHPWQAETISVPLDPEFIRPLRVSQR' A
#
# COMPACT_ATOMS: atom_id res chain seq x y z
N MET A 1 -8.84 -0.15 12.02
CA MET A 1 -7.36 -0.05 11.87
C MET A 1 -7.02 1.43 11.75
N GLN A 2 -5.97 1.93 12.41
CA GLN A 2 -5.58 3.34 12.29
C GLN A 2 -4.34 3.46 11.41
N LEU A 3 -4.54 3.88 10.16
CA LEU A 3 -3.45 4.20 9.23
C LEU A 3 -3.18 5.71 9.25
N THR A 4 -1.97 6.09 8.87
CA THR A 4 -1.57 7.49 8.70
C THR A 4 -0.84 7.65 7.38
N ILE A 5 -0.92 8.83 6.77
CA ILE A 5 -0.12 9.18 5.59
C ILE A 5 1.38 9.02 5.95
N GLY A 6 2.16 8.47 5.02
CA GLY A 6 3.57 8.13 5.20
C GLY A 6 3.82 6.80 5.94
N MET A 7 2.76 6.09 6.37
CA MET A 7 2.92 4.79 7.02
C MET A 7 3.31 3.73 6.00
N LYS A 8 4.35 2.95 6.32
CA LYS A 8 4.69 1.75 5.56
C LYS A 8 3.64 0.67 5.78
N VAL A 9 3.10 0.15 4.69
CA VAL A 9 1.99 -0.81 4.66
C VAL A 9 2.26 -1.90 3.65
N ARG A 10 1.56 -3.02 3.81
CA ARG A 10 1.43 -4.05 2.81
C ARG A 10 0.00 -4.00 2.27
N ALA A 11 -0.15 -3.88 0.95
CA ALA A 11 -1.43 -3.71 0.26
C ALA A 11 -1.64 -4.84 -0.77
N TRP A 12 -2.88 -5.32 -0.87
CA TRP A 12 -3.28 -6.34 -1.83
C TRP A 12 -3.63 -5.69 -3.16
N ASP A 13 -2.92 -6.06 -4.20
CA ASP A 13 -3.19 -5.67 -5.59
C ASP A 13 -4.04 -6.76 -6.23
N ASP A 14 -5.31 -6.43 -6.51
CA ASP A 14 -6.29 -7.36 -7.08
C ASP A 14 -5.98 -7.67 -8.56
N ASP A 15 -5.46 -6.69 -9.31
CA ASP A 15 -5.11 -6.87 -10.72
C ASP A 15 -3.97 -7.88 -10.90
N ARG A 16 -3.04 -7.90 -9.94
CA ARG A 16 -1.90 -8.82 -9.94
C ARG A 16 -2.06 -10.01 -9.01
N ALA A 17 -3.15 -10.05 -8.24
CA ALA A 17 -3.44 -11.04 -7.20
C ALA A 17 -2.24 -11.31 -6.28
N CYS A 18 -1.58 -10.24 -5.82
CA CYS A 18 -0.41 -10.35 -4.95
C CYS A 18 -0.32 -9.21 -3.92
N TRP A 19 0.51 -9.44 -2.90
CA TRP A 19 0.79 -8.44 -1.86
C TRP A 19 2.03 -7.63 -2.22
N TRP A 20 1.93 -6.31 -2.07
CA TRP A 20 3.05 -5.39 -2.25
C TRP A 20 3.32 -4.58 -1.00
N ASP A 21 4.59 -4.29 -0.76
CA ASP A 21 5.01 -3.33 0.27
C ASP A 21 5.02 -1.91 -0.32
N GLY A 22 4.44 -0.97 0.41
CA GLY A 22 4.26 0.40 -0.05
C GLY A 22 4.14 1.40 1.09
N GLU A 23 3.75 2.62 0.74
CA GLU A 23 3.52 3.71 1.67
C GLU A 23 2.15 4.33 1.44
N VAL A 24 1.43 4.64 2.52
CA VAL A 24 0.14 5.33 2.44
C VAL A 24 0.37 6.76 1.96
N GLU A 25 -0.22 7.10 0.82
CA GLU A 25 -0.13 8.44 0.23
C GLU A 25 -1.37 9.27 0.59
N PHE A 26 -2.53 8.63 0.56
CA PHE A 26 -3.81 9.29 0.79
C PHE A 26 -4.83 8.35 1.45
N ILE A 27 -5.73 8.90 2.27
CA ILE A 27 -6.80 8.14 2.95
C ILE A 27 -8.13 8.84 2.67
N ASN A 28 -9.02 8.15 1.97
CA ASN A 28 -10.40 8.57 1.78
C ASN A 28 -11.30 7.89 2.82
N ALA A 29 -11.55 8.59 3.93
CA ALA A 29 -12.39 8.07 5.01
C ALA A 29 -13.87 7.96 4.62
N ASP A 30 -14.35 8.81 3.72
CA ASP A 30 -15.75 8.81 3.28
C ASP A 30 -16.06 7.60 2.39
N GLU A 31 -15.14 7.26 1.48
CA GLU A 31 -15.28 6.11 0.59
C GLU A 31 -14.68 4.81 1.16
N GLN A 32 -14.10 4.85 2.37
CA GLN A 32 -13.41 3.72 2.99
C GLN A 32 -12.29 3.16 2.09
N MET A 33 -11.52 4.04 1.46
CA MET A 33 -10.42 3.68 0.55
C MET A 33 -9.10 4.32 1.00
N VAL A 34 -8.00 3.69 0.62
CA VAL A 34 -6.64 4.17 0.89
C VAL A 34 -5.79 3.99 -0.35
N GLU A 35 -5.04 5.03 -0.69
CA GLU A 35 -4.09 5.01 -1.78
C GLU A 35 -2.71 4.69 -1.24
N VAL A 36 -2.07 3.70 -1.85
CA VAL A 36 -0.76 3.20 -1.46
C VAL A 36 0.17 3.29 -2.64
N THR A 37 1.25 4.04 -2.47
CA THR A 37 2.36 4.05 -3.42
C THR A 37 3.19 2.78 -3.23
N ILE A 38 3.21 1.92 -4.25
CA ILE A 38 4.04 0.74 -4.33
C ILE A 38 5.37 1.11 -5.00
N TYR A 39 6.47 0.95 -4.27
CA TYR A 39 7.81 1.11 -4.82
C TYR A 39 8.23 -0.22 -5.46
N ASN A 40 7.91 -0.39 -6.74
CA ASN A 40 8.30 -1.58 -7.49
C ASN A 40 9.82 -1.59 -7.74
N GLY A 41 10.60 -2.07 -6.78
CA GLY A 41 12.01 -2.40 -7.01
C GLY A 41 12.21 -3.54 -8.04
N ASP A 42 11.18 -4.36 -8.22
CA ASP A 42 11.23 -5.60 -9.02
C ASP A 42 10.50 -5.51 -10.37
N HIS A 43 10.00 -4.34 -10.81
CA HIS A 43 9.33 -4.25 -12.11
C HIS A 43 10.35 -4.44 -13.25
N PRO A 44 10.28 -5.52 -14.05
CA PRO A 44 11.34 -5.90 -14.99
C PRO A 44 11.55 -4.90 -16.13
N ARG A 45 10.65 -3.93 -16.33
CA ARG A 45 10.77 -2.87 -17.34
C ARG A 45 10.99 -1.47 -16.77
N HIS A 46 10.61 -1.24 -15.51
CA HIS A 46 10.63 0.10 -14.89
C HIS A 46 10.93 0.00 -13.39
N PRO A 47 12.16 -0.41 -12.99
CA PRO A 47 12.54 -0.64 -11.58
C PRO A 47 12.54 0.62 -10.69
N TRP A 48 11.94 1.73 -11.14
CA TRP A 48 11.88 3.03 -10.47
C TRP A 48 10.53 3.73 -10.62
N GLN A 49 9.56 3.12 -11.32
CA GLN A 49 8.22 3.68 -11.39
C GLN A 49 7.43 3.22 -10.18
N ALA A 50 7.22 4.17 -9.28
CA ALA A 50 6.20 4.06 -8.26
C ALA A 50 4.83 3.94 -8.94
N GLU A 51 4.04 2.95 -8.53
CA GLU A 51 2.64 2.81 -8.93
C GLU A 51 1.77 3.09 -7.72
N THR A 52 0.72 3.89 -7.87
CA THR A 52 -0.26 4.12 -6.81
C THR A 52 -1.45 3.20 -7.04
N ILE A 53 -1.82 2.41 -6.03
CA ILE A 53 -3.00 1.56 -6.05
C ILE A 53 -3.99 2.04 -4.99
N SER A 54 -5.28 1.93 -5.28
CA SER A 54 -6.35 2.22 -4.32
C SER A 54 -6.89 0.90 -3.78
N VAL A 55 -6.85 0.71 -2.46
CA VAL A 55 -7.35 -0.49 -1.81
C VAL A 55 -8.39 -0.13 -0.74
N PRO A 56 -9.33 -1.04 -0.41
CA PRO A 56 -10.26 -0.83 0.69
C PRO A 56 -9.52 -0.60 2.01
N LEU A 57 -10.06 0.25 2.88
CA LEU A 57 -9.59 0.48 4.24
C LEU A 57 -9.95 -0.70 5.17
N ASP A 58 -9.56 -1.90 4.77
CA ASP A 58 -9.90 -3.15 5.44
C ASP A 58 -8.63 -3.98 5.70
N PRO A 59 -8.45 -4.54 6.91
CA PRO A 59 -7.32 -5.41 7.26
C PRO A 59 -7.08 -6.62 6.33
N GLU A 60 -8.10 -7.04 5.58
CA GLU A 60 -8.00 -8.09 4.55
C GLU A 60 -7.18 -7.63 3.35
N PHE A 61 -7.19 -6.33 3.03
CA PHE A 61 -6.55 -5.75 1.84
C PHE A 61 -5.36 -4.85 2.16
N ILE A 62 -5.25 -4.33 3.39
CA ILE A 62 -4.14 -3.48 3.79
C ILE A 62 -3.74 -3.69 5.24
N ARG A 63 -2.43 -3.75 5.48
CA ARG A 63 -1.87 -4.01 6.81
C ARG A 63 -0.67 -3.13 7.08
N PRO A 64 -0.54 -2.51 8.26
CA PRO A 64 0.67 -1.79 8.64
C PRO A 64 1.87 -2.75 8.72
N LEU A 65 2.97 -2.38 8.06
CA LEU A 65 4.24 -3.05 8.27
C LEU A 65 4.73 -2.63 9.65
N ARG A 66 4.77 -3.58 10.59
CA ARG A 66 5.37 -3.32 11.91
C ARG A 66 6.84 -3.02 11.67
N VAL A 67 7.23 -1.75 11.77
CA VAL A 67 8.63 -1.38 11.86
C VAL A 67 9.11 -1.98 13.18
N SER A 68 9.87 -3.08 13.12
CA SER A 68 10.51 -3.62 14.32
C SER A 68 11.48 -2.53 14.78
N GLN A 69 11.12 -1.76 15.81
CA GLN A 69 12.06 -0.93 16.53
C GLN A 69 13.10 -1.89 17.11
N ARG A 70 14.28 -1.92 16.51
CA ARG A 70 15.43 -2.70 16.97
C ARG A 70 16.58 -1.76 17.25
#